data_AF-A0A251RVB6-F1
#
_entry.id   AF-A0A251RVB6-F1
#
_cell.length_a   1.000
_cell.length_b   1.000
_cell.length_c   1.000
_cell.angle_alpha   90.00
_cell.angle_beta   90.00
_cell.angle_gamma   90.00
#
_symmetry.space_group_name_H-M   'P 1'
#
loop_
_entity.id
_entity.type
_entity.pdbx_description
1 polymer ?
#
loop_
_entity_poly.entity_id
_entity_poly.type
_entity_poly.pdbx_seq_one_letter_code
_entity_poly.pdbx_strand_id
1 'polypeptide(L)'
;MASDETNGSSKRGRKDLLNVAYKLSKSRTTNESYTKAINSDSKQSALQIMKEEQPKYFLFNFQKLDAQLDTVFQPAQAPWVSPYAVSSFTNVPQVMQKWADDYFSSDSASRPLRPQSIIIEGDSRTGKTMWARSLGRHNYLSGYLDLNPTVFSNDVEYNVIDNVNPQCLKHWKELLGAQRDWQAKCKYRKPVQIKVLEEPYPTSKE
;
A
#
# COMPACT_ATOMS: atom_id res chain seq x y z
N MET A 1 -17.58 24.96 73.28
CA MET A 1 -16.35 24.64 72.50
C MET A 1 -16.81 24.12 71.15
N ALA A 2 -16.79 24.96 70.12
CA ALA A 2 -17.17 24.58 68.76
C ALA A 2 -15.98 23.87 68.10
N SER A 3 -16.25 22.72 67.51
CA SER A 3 -15.32 21.80 66.87
C SER A 3 -14.74 22.38 65.58
N ASP A 4 -13.41 22.32 65.51
CA ASP A 4 -12.57 22.70 64.38
C ASP A 4 -12.45 21.49 63.43
N GLU A 5 -13.35 21.36 62.45
CA GLU A 5 -13.30 20.29 61.43
C GLU A 5 -13.70 20.79 60.04
N THR A 6 -12.90 21.66 59.42
CA THR A 6 -13.04 21.94 57.97
C THR A 6 -11.69 22.16 57.27
N ASN A 7 -10.78 21.17 57.28
CA ASN A 7 -9.56 21.29 56.45
C ASN A 7 -9.07 19.99 55.75
N GLY A 8 -9.85 18.90 55.81
CA GLY A 8 -9.48 17.60 55.23
C GLY A 8 -9.91 17.38 53.77
N SER A 9 -11.01 17.98 53.33
CA SER A 9 -11.66 17.65 52.04
C SER A 9 -11.02 18.35 50.82
N SER A 10 -10.54 19.59 50.99
CA SER A 10 -9.94 20.40 49.89
C SER A 10 -8.58 19.87 49.40
N LYS A 11 -7.79 19.25 50.28
CA LYS A 11 -6.47 18.71 49.94
C LYS A 11 -6.53 17.43 49.10
N ARG A 12 -7.63 16.65 49.19
CA ARG A 12 -7.80 15.40 48.45
C ARG A 12 -8.17 15.67 46.99
N GLY A 13 -9.15 16.55 46.73
CA GLY A 13 -9.53 16.97 45.37
C GLY A 13 -8.42 17.70 44.59
N ARG A 14 -7.55 18.50 45.24
CA ARG A 14 -6.38 19.11 44.59
C ARG A 14 -5.31 18.10 44.17
N LYS A 15 -5.11 17.03 44.96
CA LYS A 15 -4.17 15.94 44.63
C LYS A 15 -4.66 15.11 43.44
N ASP A 16 -5.97 14.90 43.34
CA ASP A 16 -6.57 14.17 42.22
C ASP A 16 -6.45 14.96 40.91
N LEU A 17 -6.70 16.27 40.93
CA LEU A 17 -6.50 17.14 39.76
C LEU A 17 -5.02 17.23 39.32
N LEU A 18 -4.07 17.30 40.25
CA LEU A 18 -2.63 17.28 39.96
C LEU A 18 -2.19 15.95 39.33
N ASN A 19 -2.71 14.82 39.82
CA ASN A 19 -2.42 13.50 39.25
C ASN A 19 -3.03 13.33 37.85
N VAL A 20 -4.22 13.87 37.61
CA VAL A 20 -4.86 13.88 36.28
C VAL A 20 -4.06 14.75 35.32
N ALA A 21 -3.69 15.97 35.72
CA ALA A 21 -2.86 16.87 34.90
C ALA A 21 -1.49 16.26 34.57
N TYR A 22 -0.83 15.61 35.54
CA TYR A 22 0.45 14.93 35.34
C TYR A 22 0.35 13.72 34.40
N LYS A 23 -0.74 12.93 34.51
CA LYS A 23 -0.99 11.83 33.57
C LYS A 23 -1.23 12.34 32.15
N LEU A 24 -2.01 13.43 32.01
CA LEU A 24 -2.29 14.06 30.71
C LEU A 24 -1.06 14.69 30.08
N SER A 25 -0.23 15.38 30.87
CA SER A 25 1.02 15.96 30.39
C SER A 25 2.00 14.88 29.94
N LYS A 26 2.10 13.78 30.71
CA LYS A 26 2.94 12.64 30.37
C LYS A 26 2.44 11.89 29.13
N SER A 27 1.13 11.71 28.96
CA SER A 27 0.57 11.08 27.76
C SER A 27 0.79 11.94 26.51
N ARG A 28 0.71 13.26 26.65
CA ARG A 28 0.96 14.21 25.57
C ARG A 28 2.43 14.17 25.11
N THR A 29 3.38 14.20 26.03
CA THR A 29 4.81 14.13 25.69
C THR A 29 5.21 12.76 25.12
N THR A 30 4.61 11.66 25.58
CA THR A 30 4.82 10.35 24.93
C THR A 30 4.26 10.32 23.51
N ASN A 31 3.11 10.94 23.24
CA ASN A 31 2.59 10.98 21.88
C ASN A 31 3.48 11.83 20.96
N GLU A 32 4.01 12.94 21.46
CA GLU A 32 4.95 13.79 20.73
C GLU A 32 6.24 13.04 20.33
N SER A 33 6.80 12.21 21.23
CA SER A 33 8.01 11.42 20.94
C SER A 33 7.78 10.37 19.85
N TYR A 34 6.64 9.66 19.89
CA TYR A 34 6.27 8.71 18.84
C TYR A 34 6.03 9.40 17.50
N THR A 35 5.37 10.57 17.49
CA THR A 35 5.16 11.35 16.25
C THR A 35 6.48 11.80 15.64
N LYS A 36 7.44 12.27 16.46
CA LYS A 36 8.79 12.63 15.97
C LYS A 36 9.52 11.43 15.36
N ALA A 37 9.45 10.26 16.00
CA ALA A 37 10.12 9.06 15.49
C ALA A 37 9.54 8.63 14.13
N ILE A 38 8.22 8.62 13.99
CA ILE A 38 7.53 8.24 12.73
C ILE A 38 7.84 9.23 11.60
N ASN A 39 7.93 10.53 11.92
CA ASN A 39 8.18 11.59 10.92
C ASN A 39 9.67 11.86 10.67
N SER A 40 10.58 11.03 11.20
CA SER A 40 12.02 11.19 10.96
C SER A 40 12.40 10.74 9.53
N ASP A 41 13.60 11.09 9.08
CA ASP A 41 14.01 10.84 7.68
C ASP A 41 14.40 9.37 7.41
N SER A 42 14.62 8.57 8.45
CA SER A 42 15.09 7.19 8.32
C SER A 42 14.78 6.34 9.55
N LYS A 43 14.72 5.01 9.35
CA LYS A 43 14.59 4.02 10.42
C LYS A 43 15.62 4.24 11.54
N GLN A 44 16.88 4.52 11.17
CA GLN A 44 17.97 4.75 12.13
C GLN A 44 17.72 6.00 12.99
N SER A 45 17.25 7.09 12.38
CA SER A 45 16.90 8.31 13.11
C SER A 45 15.71 8.06 14.05
N ALA A 46 14.69 7.34 13.59
CA ALA A 46 13.54 6.95 14.42
C ALA A 46 13.97 6.12 15.64
N LEU A 47 14.84 5.14 15.43
CA LEU A 47 15.38 4.29 16.50
C LEU A 47 16.18 5.10 17.53
N GLN A 48 16.96 6.08 17.09
CA GLN A 48 17.73 6.95 17.98
C GLN A 48 16.81 7.82 18.84
N ILE A 49 15.81 8.46 18.24
CA ILE A 49 14.78 9.25 18.96
C ILE A 49 14.08 8.38 20.00
N MET A 50 13.70 7.15 19.64
CA MET A 50 13.04 6.21 20.54
C MET A 50 13.94 5.74 21.68
N LYS A 51 15.24 5.60 21.43
CA LYS A 51 16.23 5.25 22.45
C LYS A 51 16.44 6.38 23.46
N GLU A 52 16.47 7.63 23.00
CA GLU A 52 16.69 8.81 23.83
C GLU A 52 15.43 9.22 24.61
N GLU A 53 14.30 9.36 23.91
CA GLU A 53 13.07 9.88 24.51
C GLU A 53 12.24 8.78 25.20
N GLN A 54 12.34 7.51 24.77
CA GLN A 54 11.55 6.39 25.31
C GLN A 54 12.39 5.12 25.61
N PRO A 55 13.46 5.21 26.42
CA PRO A 55 14.42 4.11 26.63
C PRO A 55 13.78 2.84 27.21
N LYS A 56 12.75 2.98 28.05
CA LYS A 56 12.01 1.82 28.60
C LYS A 56 11.28 1.05 27.51
N TYR A 57 10.59 1.75 26.62
CA TYR A 57 9.86 1.10 25.53
C TYR A 57 10.85 0.47 24.54
N PHE A 58 11.91 1.20 24.21
CA PHE A 58 12.99 0.71 23.36
C PHE A 58 13.59 -0.60 23.90
N LEU A 59 13.91 -0.68 25.20
CA LEU A 59 14.52 -1.87 25.79
C LEU A 59 13.57 -3.09 25.81
N PHE A 60 12.32 -2.90 26.24
CA PHE A 60 11.38 -4.02 26.44
C PHE A 60 10.61 -4.42 25.17
N ASN A 61 10.48 -3.54 24.18
CA ASN A 61 9.68 -3.77 22.97
C ASN A 61 10.48 -3.61 21.67
N PHE A 62 11.82 -3.67 21.73
CA PHE A 62 12.70 -3.44 20.57
C PHE A 62 12.24 -4.18 19.30
N GLN A 63 11.98 -5.49 19.40
CA GLN A 63 11.59 -6.30 18.24
C GLN A 63 10.30 -5.83 17.55
N LYS A 64 9.31 -5.38 18.33
CA LYS A 64 8.04 -4.86 17.79
C LYS A 64 8.25 -3.49 17.15
N LEU A 65 9.04 -2.65 17.81
CA LEU A 65 9.41 -1.33 17.34
C LEU A 65 10.18 -1.44 16.01
N ASP A 66 11.18 -2.31 15.95
CA ASP A 66 12.02 -2.51 14.77
C ASP A 66 11.21 -2.97 13.55
N ALA A 67 10.36 -3.99 13.73
CA ALA A 67 9.47 -4.48 12.67
C ALA A 67 8.42 -3.45 12.21
N GLN A 68 7.91 -2.63 13.14
CA GLN A 68 6.98 -1.55 12.82
C GLN A 68 7.67 -0.44 12.03
N LEU A 69 8.89 -0.06 12.43
CA LEU A 69 9.69 0.92 11.70
C LEU A 69 10.14 0.40 10.34
N ASP A 70 10.43 -0.89 10.19
CA ASP A 70 10.67 -1.50 8.87
C ASP A 70 9.49 -1.32 7.93
N THR A 71 8.27 -1.41 8.46
CA THR A 71 7.05 -1.21 7.65
C THR A 71 6.84 0.26 7.29
N VAL A 72 7.11 1.18 8.23
CA VAL A 72 6.94 2.63 8.02
C VAL A 72 7.98 3.18 7.05
N PHE A 73 9.23 2.74 7.19
CA PHE A 73 10.37 3.21 6.39
C PHE A 73 10.69 2.30 5.21
N GLN A 74 9.80 1.35 4.88
CA GLN A 74 10.00 0.50 3.72
C GLN A 74 10.03 1.39 2.47
N PRO A 75 11.14 1.43 1.72
CA PRO A 75 11.17 2.19 0.49
C PRO A 75 10.10 1.63 -0.45
N ALA A 76 9.36 2.53 -1.11
CA ALA A 76 8.44 2.11 -2.16
C ALA A 76 9.23 1.26 -3.15
N GLN A 77 8.72 0.06 -3.46
CA GLN A 77 9.38 -0.80 -4.43
C GLN A 77 9.50 -0.03 -5.73
N ALA A 78 10.72 0.12 -6.23
CA ALA A 78 10.95 0.83 -7.48
C ALA A 78 10.13 0.15 -8.59
N PRO A 79 9.34 0.92 -9.37
CA PRO A 79 8.57 0.34 -10.45
C PRO A 79 9.53 -0.34 -11.42
N TRP A 80 9.13 -1.48 -11.95
CA TRP A 80 9.93 -2.16 -12.96
C TRP A 80 10.06 -1.27 -14.20
N VAL A 81 11.29 -1.15 -14.71
CA VAL A 81 11.59 -0.44 -15.95
C VAL A 81 12.05 -1.46 -16.97
N SER A 82 11.47 -1.41 -18.17
CA SER A 82 11.86 -2.28 -19.26
C SER A 82 13.29 -1.95 -19.72
N PRO A 83 14.16 -2.97 -19.90
CA PRO A 83 15.47 -2.76 -20.53
C PRO A 83 15.34 -2.46 -22.04
N TYR A 84 14.16 -2.66 -22.63
CA TYR A 84 13.89 -2.47 -24.05
C TYR A 84 12.78 -1.44 -24.25
N ALA A 85 12.95 -0.59 -25.27
CA ALA A 85 11.89 0.30 -25.71
C ALA A 85 10.79 -0.48 -26.43
N VAL A 86 9.54 -0.02 -26.35
CA VAL A 86 8.41 -0.62 -27.09
C VAL A 86 8.68 -0.68 -28.60
N SER A 87 9.40 0.31 -29.15
CA SER A 87 9.78 0.35 -30.56
C SER A 87 10.78 -0.73 -30.99
N SER A 88 11.49 -1.37 -30.04
CA SER A 88 12.42 -2.46 -30.35
C SER A 88 11.74 -3.78 -30.70
N PHE A 89 10.45 -3.92 -30.38
CA PHE A 89 9.66 -5.10 -30.69
C PHE A 89 9.15 -5.00 -32.14
N THR A 90 9.93 -5.47 -33.10
CA THR A 90 9.63 -5.32 -34.54
C THR A 90 8.72 -6.41 -35.12
N ASN A 91 8.61 -7.56 -34.45
CA ASN A 91 7.85 -8.72 -34.93
C ASN A 91 6.64 -9.01 -34.02
N VAL A 92 5.85 -7.98 -33.74
CA VAL A 92 4.61 -8.10 -32.97
C VAL A 92 3.45 -8.42 -33.92
N PRO A 93 2.69 -9.51 -33.70
CA PRO A 93 1.51 -9.81 -34.51
C PRO A 93 0.53 -8.64 -34.54
N GLN A 94 -0.06 -8.36 -35.71
CA GLN A 94 -0.95 -7.21 -35.90
C GLN A 94 -2.14 -7.19 -34.93
N VAL A 95 -2.66 -8.36 -34.55
CA VAL A 95 -3.76 -8.47 -33.57
C VAL A 95 -3.35 -7.95 -32.18
N MET A 96 -2.12 -8.24 -31.75
CA MET A 96 -1.58 -7.75 -30.49
C MET A 96 -1.30 -6.25 -30.53
N GLN A 97 -0.75 -5.78 -31.66
CA GLN A 97 -0.50 -4.35 -31.86
C GLN A 97 -1.80 -3.55 -31.84
N LYS A 98 -2.82 -4.01 -32.59
CA LYS A 98 -4.14 -3.39 -32.62
C LYS A 98 -4.77 -3.33 -31.22
N TRP A 99 -4.68 -4.41 -30.44
CA TRP A 99 -5.18 -4.40 -29.06
C TRP A 99 -4.47 -3.35 -28.20
N ALA A 100 -3.14 -3.24 -28.33
CA ALA A 100 -2.37 -2.24 -27.59
C ALA A 100 -2.75 -0.82 -28.05
N ASP A 101 -2.84 -0.57 -29.34
CA ASP A 101 -3.23 0.72 -29.89
C ASP A 101 -4.64 1.09 -29.41
N ASP A 102 -5.62 0.20 -29.51
CA ASP A 102 -6.99 0.44 -29.07
C ASP A 102 -7.07 0.76 -27.56
N TYR A 103 -6.25 0.09 -26.72
CA TYR A 103 -6.25 0.27 -25.27
C TYR A 103 -5.49 1.52 -24.80
N PHE A 104 -4.32 1.79 -25.38
CA PHE A 104 -3.40 2.84 -24.92
C PHE A 104 -3.52 4.16 -25.72
N SER A 105 -4.17 4.18 -26.89
CA SER A 105 -4.36 5.43 -27.66
C SER A 105 -5.41 6.37 -27.04
N SER A 106 -6.31 5.83 -26.23
CA SER A 106 -7.34 6.61 -25.53
C SER A 106 -6.87 6.94 -24.11
N ASP A 107 -7.23 8.15 -23.66
CA ASP A 107 -7.03 8.52 -22.26
C ASP A 107 -7.75 7.52 -21.33
N SER A 108 -7.16 7.30 -20.15
CA SER A 108 -7.63 6.32 -19.17
C SER A 108 -9.11 6.52 -18.80
N ALA A 109 -9.57 7.78 -18.74
CA ALA A 109 -10.95 8.16 -18.47
C ALA A 109 -11.94 7.82 -19.61
N SER A 110 -11.44 7.68 -20.84
CA SER A 110 -12.24 7.36 -22.03
C SER A 110 -12.34 5.86 -22.31
N ARG A 111 -11.63 5.03 -21.52
CA ARG A 111 -11.65 3.57 -21.69
C ARG A 111 -13.04 3.01 -21.34
N PRO A 112 -13.50 1.95 -22.04
CA PRO A 112 -14.76 1.32 -21.71
C PRO A 112 -14.75 0.79 -20.27
N LEU A 113 -15.94 0.78 -19.64
CA LEU A 113 -16.14 0.29 -18.26
C LEU A 113 -15.57 -1.12 -18.05
N ARG A 114 -15.63 -1.95 -19.09
CA ARG A 114 -15.01 -3.28 -19.16
C ARG A 114 -14.11 -3.37 -20.39
N PRO A 115 -12.80 -3.12 -20.25
CA PRO A 115 -11.87 -3.31 -21.34
C PRO A 115 -11.69 -4.80 -21.68
N GLN A 116 -11.27 -5.06 -22.91
CA GLN A 116 -10.99 -6.42 -23.35
C GLN A 116 -9.60 -6.84 -22.88
N SER A 117 -9.50 -8.02 -22.27
CA SER A 117 -8.21 -8.66 -21.99
C SER A 117 -7.70 -9.39 -23.23
N ILE A 118 -6.38 -9.51 -23.35
CA ILE A 118 -5.72 -10.35 -24.35
C ILE A 118 -5.01 -11.53 -23.68
N ILE A 119 -5.11 -12.71 -24.27
CA ILE A 119 -4.36 -13.90 -23.88
C ILE A 119 -3.37 -14.20 -24.99
N ILE A 120 -2.09 -14.30 -24.64
CA ILE A 120 -1.01 -14.50 -25.62
C ILE A 120 -0.38 -15.86 -25.35
N GLU A 121 -0.63 -16.79 -26.25
CA GLU A 121 -0.06 -18.14 -26.24
C GLU A 121 1.02 -18.27 -27.31
N GLY A 122 2.07 -19.04 -27.02
CA GLY A 122 3.12 -19.36 -27.98
C GLY A 122 4.38 -19.87 -27.30
N ASP A 123 5.36 -20.30 -28.08
CA ASP A 123 6.57 -20.95 -27.60
C ASP A 123 7.34 -20.12 -26.57
N SER A 124 8.04 -20.82 -25.68
CA SER A 124 8.89 -20.16 -24.66
C SER A 124 9.96 -19.29 -25.32
N ARG A 125 10.39 -18.24 -24.61
CA ARG A 125 11.48 -17.31 -25.02
C ARG A 125 11.23 -16.50 -26.30
N THR A 126 9.98 -16.31 -26.69
CA THR A 126 9.56 -15.46 -27.83
C THR A 126 9.39 -13.97 -27.49
N GLY A 127 9.63 -13.57 -26.23
CA GLY A 127 9.53 -12.17 -25.81
C GLY A 127 8.13 -11.70 -25.36
N LYS A 128 7.12 -12.58 -25.35
CA LYS A 128 5.73 -12.28 -24.92
C LYS A 128 5.65 -11.49 -23.62
N THR A 129 6.27 -12.01 -22.56
CA THR A 129 6.28 -11.37 -21.24
C THR A 129 6.96 -10.00 -21.27
N MET A 130 8.07 -9.88 -22.02
CA MET A 130 8.83 -8.63 -22.09
C MET A 130 8.03 -7.55 -22.83
N TRP A 131 7.40 -7.92 -23.94
CA TRP A 131 6.50 -7.05 -24.69
C TRP A 131 5.35 -6.57 -23.81
N ALA A 132 4.63 -7.49 -23.16
CA ALA A 132 3.48 -7.15 -22.31
C ALA A 132 3.85 -6.19 -21.18
N ARG A 133 5.02 -6.38 -20.56
CA ARG A 133 5.50 -5.50 -19.48
C ARG A 133 6.00 -4.14 -20.00
N SER A 134 6.39 -4.04 -21.26
CA SER A 134 6.93 -2.79 -21.83
C SER A 134 5.88 -1.72 -22.15
N LEU A 135 4.59 -2.06 -22.20
CA LEU A 135 3.53 -1.17 -22.69
C LEU A 135 3.22 0.01 -21.76
N GLY A 136 3.45 -0.11 -20.45
CA GLY A 136 3.19 0.97 -19.49
C GLY A 136 3.27 0.53 -18.03
N ARG A 137 2.67 1.32 -17.12
CA ARG A 137 2.62 1.00 -15.68
C ARG A 137 1.71 -0.20 -15.42
N HIS A 138 2.26 -1.28 -14.86
CA HIS A 138 1.53 -2.52 -14.64
C HIS A 138 1.91 -3.23 -13.34
N ASN A 139 0.99 -4.06 -12.84
CA ASN A 139 1.36 -5.14 -11.91
C ASN A 139 1.89 -6.35 -12.70
N TYR A 140 2.93 -7.00 -12.21
CA TYR A 140 3.41 -8.28 -12.75
C TYR A 140 3.12 -9.41 -11.75
N LEU A 141 2.21 -10.30 -12.11
CA LEU A 141 1.73 -11.39 -11.27
C LEU A 141 2.12 -12.72 -11.92
N SER A 142 3.13 -13.39 -11.37
CA SER A 142 3.69 -14.62 -11.95
C SER A 142 3.51 -15.83 -11.04
N GLY A 143 3.01 -16.93 -11.60
CA GLY A 143 2.87 -18.22 -10.90
C GLY A 143 1.72 -18.23 -9.90
N TYR A 144 1.89 -17.59 -8.74
CA TYR A 144 0.81 -17.41 -7.77
C TYR A 144 0.29 -15.97 -7.84
N LEU A 145 -1.03 -15.83 -7.79
CA LEU A 145 -1.67 -14.53 -7.82
C LEU A 145 -1.65 -13.91 -6.42
N ASP A 146 -0.59 -13.17 -6.09
CA ASP A 146 -0.60 -12.35 -4.86
C ASP A 146 -1.27 -11.01 -5.09
N LEU A 147 -2.34 -10.78 -4.35
CA LEU A 147 -3.10 -9.52 -4.37
C LEU A 147 -2.87 -8.70 -3.09
N ASN A 148 -1.84 -9.07 -2.31
CA ASN A 148 -1.41 -8.32 -1.14
C ASN A 148 -0.96 -6.91 -1.53
N PRO A 149 -1.32 -5.84 -0.78
CA PRO A 149 -0.93 -4.47 -1.10
C PRO A 149 0.58 -4.21 -1.19
N THR A 150 1.41 -5.14 -0.70
CA THR A 150 2.87 -5.08 -0.86
C THR A 150 3.36 -5.48 -2.26
N VAL A 151 2.52 -6.16 -3.05
CA VAL A 151 2.86 -6.69 -4.38
C VAL A 151 1.91 -6.11 -5.45
N PHE A 152 0.63 -5.95 -5.10
CA PHE A 152 -0.41 -5.46 -5.98
C PHE A 152 -0.73 -3.99 -5.67
N SER A 153 -0.76 -3.16 -6.72
CA SER A 153 -1.18 -1.76 -6.64
C SER A 153 -2.44 -1.53 -7.47
N ASN A 154 -3.38 -0.73 -6.94
CA ASN A 154 -4.49 -0.20 -7.74
C ASN A 154 -4.03 0.98 -8.63
N ASP A 155 -2.85 1.54 -8.38
CA ASP A 155 -2.30 2.67 -9.12
C ASP A 155 -1.44 2.20 -10.31
N VAL A 156 -2.04 1.40 -11.18
CA VAL A 156 -1.45 0.90 -12.42
C VAL A 156 -2.48 0.96 -13.55
N GLU A 157 -2.01 0.93 -14.80
CA GLU A 157 -2.90 0.96 -15.96
C GLU A 157 -3.44 -0.42 -16.32
N TYR A 158 -2.65 -1.47 -16.16
CA TYR A 158 -3.04 -2.83 -16.51
C TYR A 158 -2.30 -3.88 -15.67
N ASN A 159 -2.68 -5.15 -15.82
CA ASN A 159 -2.04 -6.27 -15.13
C ASN A 159 -1.44 -7.24 -16.15
N VAL A 160 -0.22 -7.72 -15.88
CA VAL A 160 0.42 -8.80 -16.62
C VAL A 160 0.37 -10.05 -15.75
N ILE A 161 -0.39 -11.06 -16.20
CA ILE A 161 -0.52 -12.35 -15.52
C ILE A 161 0.27 -13.37 -16.32
N ASP A 162 1.31 -13.95 -15.72
CA ASP A 162 2.27 -14.81 -16.42
C ASP A 162 2.46 -16.15 -15.68
N ASN A 163 2.73 -17.22 -16.42
CA ASN A 163 2.99 -18.55 -15.88
C ASN A 163 1.98 -19.05 -14.83
N VAL A 164 0.71 -18.66 -14.93
CA VAL A 164 -0.33 -19.08 -13.98
C VAL A 164 -0.98 -20.37 -14.46
N ASN A 165 -1.10 -21.36 -13.57
CA ASN A 165 -1.91 -22.54 -13.83
C ASN A 165 -3.40 -22.12 -13.88
N PRO A 166 -4.12 -22.35 -15.00
CA PRO A 166 -5.51 -21.94 -15.15
C PRO A 166 -6.44 -22.48 -14.05
N GLN A 167 -6.17 -23.68 -13.53
CA GLN A 167 -6.96 -24.30 -12.45
C GLN A 167 -6.78 -23.58 -11.11
N CYS A 168 -5.70 -22.83 -10.94
CA CYS A 168 -5.39 -22.09 -9.73
C CYS A 168 -5.93 -20.64 -9.75
N LEU A 169 -6.44 -20.17 -10.90
CA LEU A 169 -6.93 -18.81 -11.07
C LEU A 169 -8.40 -18.69 -10.64
N LYS A 170 -8.65 -18.71 -9.33
CA LYS A 170 -10.02 -18.67 -8.75
C LYS A 170 -10.85 -17.45 -9.17
N HIS A 171 -10.19 -16.31 -9.39
CA HIS A 171 -10.82 -15.03 -9.77
C HIS A 171 -10.64 -14.71 -11.26
N TRP A 172 -10.62 -15.73 -12.13
CA TRP A 172 -10.35 -15.55 -13.55
C TRP A 172 -11.40 -14.68 -14.26
N LYS A 173 -12.66 -14.73 -13.84
CA LYS A 173 -13.73 -13.91 -14.42
C LYS A 173 -13.52 -12.43 -14.09
N GLU A 174 -13.14 -12.15 -12.85
CA GLU A 174 -12.89 -10.80 -12.38
C GLU A 174 -11.63 -10.22 -13.04
N LEU A 175 -10.57 -11.03 -13.17
CA LEU A 175 -9.30 -10.61 -13.75
C LEU A 175 -9.37 -10.50 -15.27
N LEU A 176 -9.76 -11.56 -15.98
CA LEU A 176 -9.81 -11.57 -17.45
C LEU A 176 -11.03 -10.82 -18.00
N GLY A 177 -12.12 -10.73 -17.23
CA GLY A 177 -13.28 -9.92 -17.58
C GLY A 177 -13.14 -8.45 -17.25
N ALA A 178 -11.97 -8.02 -16.74
CA ALA A 178 -11.69 -6.65 -16.32
C ALA A 178 -12.80 -6.06 -15.44
N GLN A 179 -13.23 -6.83 -14.45
CA GLN A 179 -14.30 -6.42 -13.55
C GLN A 179 -13.82 -5.30 -12.62
N ARG A 180 -14.63 -4.24 -12.49
CA ARG A 180 -14.41 -3.18 -11.51
C ARG A 180 -14.86 -3.59 -10.12
N ASP A 181 -14.23 -2.99 -9.11
CA ASP A 181 -14.65 -3.00 -7.71
C ASP A 181 -15.02 -4.37 -7.16
N TRP A 182 -14.03 -5.26 -7.09
CA TRP A 182 -14.20 -6.58 -6.50
C TRP A 182 -13.23 -6.79 -5.34
N GLN A 183 -13.57 -7.76 -4.49
CA GLN A 183 -12.79 -8.07 -3.29
C GLN A 183 -12.03 -9.38 -3.47
N ALA A 184 -10.74 -9.31 -3.23
CA ALA A 184 -9.89 -10.49 -3.13
C ALA A 184 -9.67 -10.84 -1.66
N LYS A 185 -9.95 -12.10 -1.29
CA LYS A 185 -9.60 -12.61 0.03
C LYS A 185 -8.11 -12.94 0.08
N CYS A 186 -7.36 -12.19 0.88
CA CYS A 186 -5.97 -12.51 1.18
C CYS A 186 -5.89 -13.43 2.42
N LYS A 187 -5.03 -14.45 2.34
CA LYS A 187 -4.84 -15.38 3.46
C LYS A 187 -4.28 -14.63 4.68
N TYR A 188 -4.92 -14.80 5.84
CA TYR A 188 -4.53 -14.18 7.12
C TYR A 188 -4.49 -12.65 7.13
N ARG A 189 -5.11 -11.99 6.15
CA ARG A 189 -5.19 -10.52 6.06
C ARG A 189 -6.63 -10.08 5.77
N LYS A 190 -6.88 -8.78 5.94
CA LYS A 190 -8.14 -8.18 5.51
C LYS A 190 -8.29 -8.33 4.00
N PRO A 191 -9.52 -8.51 3.48
CA PRO A 191 -9.76 -8.49 2.05
C PRO A 191 -9.23 -7.20 1.41
N VAL A 192 -8.68 -7.33 0.21
CA VAL A 192 -8.18 -6.20 -0.58
C VAL A 192 -9.25 -5.82 -1.59
N GLN A 193 -9.55 -4.52 -1.66
CA GLN A 193 -10.43 -3.97 -2.68
C GLN A 193 -9.60 -3.71 -3.94
N ILE A 194 -9.93 -4.41 -5.01
CA ILE A 194 -9.33 -4.22 -6.33
C ILE A 194 -10.20 -3.24 -7.09
N LYS A 195 -9.57 -2.17 -7.54
CA LYS A 195 -10.20 -1.06 -8.26
C LYS A 195 -9.46 -0.82 -9.56
N VAL A 196 -10.19 -0.34 -10.55
CA VAL A 196 -9.59 0.28 -11.73
C VAL A 196 -9.50 1.77 -11.42
N LEU A 197 -8.36 2.42 -11.74
CA LEU A 197 -8.18 3.84 -11.50
C LEU A 197 -9.37 4.64 -12.05
N GLU A 198 -10.07 5.32 -11.14
CA GLU A 198 -10.76 6.56 -11.46
C GLU A 198 -9.72 7.65 -11.20
N GLU A 199 -9.54 8.59 -12.13
CA GLU A 199 -8.86 9.83 -11.74
C GLU A 199 -9.53 10.38 -10.47
N PRO A 200 -8.76 10.97 -9.53
CA PRO A 200 -9.36 11.57 -8.36
C PRO A 200 -10.44 12.56 -8.82
N TYR A 201 -11.65 12.41 -8.29
CA TYR A 201 -12.74 13.37 -8.46
C TYR A 201 -12.15 14.79 -8.38
N PRO A 202 -12.52 15.70 -9.30
CA PRO A 202 -12.01 17.06 -9.25
C PRO A 202 -12.31 17.58 -7.85
N THR A 203 -11.25 17.87 -7.10
CA THR A 203 -11.37 18.49 -5.79
C THR A 203 -12.13 19.78 -6.05
N SER A 204 -13.36 19.85 -5.57
CA SER A 204 -14.20 21.03 -5.71
C SER A 204 -13.39 22.23 -5.23
N LYS A 205 -12.97 23.07 -6.19
CA LYS A 205 -12.61 24.44 -5.88
C LYS A 205 -13.91 25.13 -5.50
N GLU A 206 -14.06 25.43 -4.22
CA GLU A 206 -14.60 26.67 -3.65
C GLU A 206 -14.43 26.66 -2.14
#